data_AF-A0A6L9SRT7-F1
#
_entry.id   AF-A0A6L9SRT7-F1
#
_cell.length_a   1.000
_cell.length_b   1.000
_cell.length_c   1.000
_cell.angle_alpha   90.00
_cell.angle_beta   90.00
_cell.angle_gamma   90.00
#
_symmetry.space_group_name_H-M   'P 1'
#
loop_
_entity.id
_entity.type
_entity.pdbx_description
1 polymer ?
#
loop_
_entity_poly.entity_id
_entity_poly.type
_entity_poly.pdbx_seq_one_letter_code
_entity_poly.pdbx_strand_id
1 'polypeptide(L)'
;MSESKPITIGAIEPFAPGPEMKEEQPAVRVLEESAQLLEAYRDWDEGGETEYLRLRLFDKSADVIQATVNLLASMGALDYEVNAAIKRCRERNRAKDRY
;
A
#
# COMPACT_ATOMS: atom_id res chain seq x y z
N MET A 1 26.30 5.65 -5.65
CA MET A 1 24.89 5.30 -5.42
C MET A 1 24.70 5.24 -3.92
N SER A 2 23.84 6.09 -3.34
CA SER A 2 23.50 5.94 -1.92
C SER A 2 22.74 4.63 -1.75
N GLU A 3 23.17 3.74 -0.87
CA GLU A 3 22.37 2.58 -0.51
C GLU A 3 21.02 3.05 0.03
N SER A 4 19.92 2.64 -0.62
CA SER A 4 18.58 2.91 -0.12
C SER A 4 18.36 2.10 1.15
N LYS A 5 18.16 2.77 2.29
CA LYS A 5 17.77 2.10 3.54
C LYS A 5 16.35 1.55 3.41
N PRO A 6 16.08 0.33 3.89
CA PRO A 6 14.72 -0.21 3.89
C PRO A 6 13.82 0.62 4.83
N ILE A 7 12.56 0.79 4.43
CA ILE A 7 11.49 1.29 5.30
C ILE A 7 10.84 0.09 5.99
N THR A 8 10.71 0.14 7.31
CA THR A 8 10.03 -0.88 8.10
C THR A 8 8.62 -0.39 8.46
N ILE A 9 7.58 -1.10 8.03
CA ILE A 9 6.18 -0.71 8.24
C ILE A 9 5.57 -1.38 9.49
N GLY A 10 6.16 -2.46 10.00
CA GLY A 10 5.63 -3.21 11.15
C GLY A 10 4.50 -4.19 10.76
N ALA A 11 3.88 -4.82 11.76
CA ALA A 11 2.69 -5.65 11.56
C ALA A 11 1.45 -4.76 11.41
N ILE A 12 0.55 -5.12 10.50
CA ILE A 12 -0.66 -4.37 10.19
C ILE A 12 -1.84 -5.31 10.38
N GLU A 13 -2.70 -4.99 11.33
CA GLU A 13 -3.90 -5.78 11.59
C GLU A 13 -4.97 -5.48 10.53
N PRO A 14 -5.59 -6.50 9.92
CA PRO A 14 -6.74 -6.27 9.07
C PRO A 14 -7.91 -5.73 9.91
N PHE A 15 -8.76 -4.92 9.30
CA PHE A 15 -9.98 -4.48 9.96
C PHE A 15 -10.86 -5.69 10.29
N ALA A 16 -11.41 -5.72 11.52
CA ALA A 16 -12.41 -6.72 11.88
C ALA A 16 -13.56 -6.66 10.86
N PRO A 17 -14.10 -7.81 10.41
CA PRO A 17 -15.24 -7.81 9.51
C PRO A 17 -16.42 -7.13 10.20
N GLY A 18 -16.65 -5.87 9.83
CA GLY A 18 -17.84 -5.14 10.23
C GLY A 18 -19.06 -5.65 9.45
N PRO A 19 -20.28 -5.41 9.96
CA PRO A 19 -21.52 -5.86 9.32
C PRO A 19 -21.76 -5.29 7.90
N GLU A 20 -20.92 -4.35 7.44
CA GLU A 20 -21.08 -3.64 6.15
C GLU A 20 -20.09 -4.04 5.05
N MET A 21 -19.17 -4.97 5.31
CA MET A 21 -18.24 -5.48 4.29
C MET A 21 -19.03 -6.31 3.26
N LYS A 22 -19.61 -5.65 2.25
CA LYS A 22 -20.19 -6.35 1.09
C LYS A 22 -19.06 -7.01 0.31
N GLU A 23 -19.29 -8.25 -0.10
CA GLU A 23 -18.31 -9.22 -0.59
C GLU A 23 -17.46 -8.76 -1.81
N GLU A 24 -17.86 -7.69 -2.52
CA GLU A 24 -17.15 -7.15 -3.70
C GLU A 24 -16.21 -5.95 -3.38
N GLN A 25 -16.19 -5.45 -2.15
CA GLN A 25 -15.54 -4.18 -1.79
C GLN A 25 -14.00 -4.17 -1.66
N PRO A 26 -13.29 -5.23 -1.21
CA PRO A 26 -11.89 -5.09 -0.83
C PRO A 26 -10.95 -4.72 -2.00
N ALA A 27 -11.15 -5.29 -3.19
CA ALA A 27 -10.33 -5.00 -4.35
C ALA A 27 -10.62 -3.61 -4.94
N VAL A 28 -11.89 -3.19 -4.95
CA VAL A 28 -12.29 -1.84 -5.35
C VAL A 28 -11.65 -0.81 -4.42
N ARG A 29 -11.63 -1.09 -3.11
CA ARG A 29 -11.01 -0.19 -2.14
C ARG A 29 -9.52 0.03 -2.38
N VAL A 30 -8.77 -1.02 -2.76
CA VAL A 30 -7.35 -0.87 -3.15
C VAL A 30 -7.19 0.10 -4.32
N LEU A 31 -8.08 0.03 -5.32
CA LEU A 31 -8.06 0.95 -6.45
C LEU A 31 -8.40 2.39 -6.04
N GLU A 32 -9.45 2.59 -5.24
CA GLU A 32 -9.86 3.90 -4.73
C GLU A 32 -8.75 4.58 -3.94
N GLU A 33 -8.10 3.87 -3.02
CA GLU A 33 -7.01 4.44 -2.23
C GLU A 33 -5.76 4.70 -3.07
N SER A 34 -5.49 3.86 -4.09
CA SER A 34 -4.39 4.11 -5.02
C SER A 34 -4.62 5.38 -5.85
N ALA A 35 -5.87 5.66 -6.23
CA ALA A 35 -6.23 6.90 -6.93
C ALA A 35 -6.06 8.13 -6.02
N GLN A 36 -6.51 8.05 -4.77
CA GLN A 36 -6.31 9.13 -3.80
C GLN A 36 -4.84 9.38 -3.47
N LEU A 37 -4.01 8.33 -3.42
CA LEU A 37 -2.56 8.44 -3.26
C LEU A 37 -1.94 9.20 -4.44
N LEU A 38 -2.36 8.91 -5.67
CA LEU A 38 -1.90 9.63 -6.85
C LEU A 38 -2.28 11.11 -6.80
N GLU A 39 -3.50 11.44 -6.39
CA GLU A 39 -3.93 12.83 -6.19
C GLU A 39 -3.12 13.54 -5.12
N ALA A 40 -2.90 12.90 -3.97
CA ALA A 40 -2.07 13.46 -2.90
C ALA A 40 -0.61 13.70 -3.35
N TYR A 41 -0.07 12.83 -4.21
CA TYR A 41 1.26 13.04 -4.79
C TYR A 41 1.29 14.26 -5.73
N ARG A 42 0.30 14.41 -6.60
CA ARG A 42 0.19 15.59 -7.48
C ARG A 42 0.06 16.87 -6.67
N ASP A 43 -0.78 16.87 -5.65
CA ASP A 43 -0.94 18.01 -4.75
C ASP A 43 0.38 18.36 -4.06
N TRP A 44 1.17 17.36 -3.63
CA TRP A 44 2.48 17.57 -3.01
C TRP A 44 3.53 18.13 -4.00
N ASP A 45 3.59 17.57 -5.21
CA ASP A 45 4.52 17.95 -6.28
C ASP A 45 4.24 19.37 -6.81
N GLU A 46 2.97 19.70 -7.06
CA GLU A 46 2.54 21.02 -7.57
C GLU A 46 2.43 22.08 -6.45
N GLY A 47 2.09 21.66 -5.23
CA GLY A 47 1.79 22.54 -4.09
C GLY A 47 3.01 23.02 -3.30
N GLY A 48 4.22 22.83 -3.81
CA GLY A 48 5.46 23.34 -3.19
C GLY A 48 5.95 22.51 -2.00
N GLU A 49 5.63 21.22 -1.96
CA GLU A 49 6.19 20.23 -1.01
C GLU A 49 6.02 20.55 0.48
N THR A 50 4.92 21.22 0.87
CA THR A 50 4.69 21.58 2.27
C THR A 50 4.60 20.37 3.20
N GLU A 51 4.90 20.56 4.50
CA GLU A 51 4.78 19.51 5.52
C GLU A 51 3.36 18.92 5.58
N TYR A 52 2.34 19.76 5.45
CA TYR A 52 0.94 19.32 5.40
C TYR A 52 0.67 18.37 4.23
N LEU A 53 1.13 18.73 3.02
CA LEU A 53 0.96 17.89 1.84
C LEU A 53 1.76 16.59 1.94
N ARG A 54 2.95 16.64 2.56
CA ARG A 54 3.76 15.45 2.85
C ARG A 54 3.05 14.49 3.80
N LEU A 55 2.43 15.00 4.86
CA LEU A 55 1.64 14.19 5.79
C LEU A 55 0.44 13.55 5.09
N ARG A 56 -0.29 14.32 4.27
CA ARG A 56 -1.40 13.77 3.48
C ARG A 56 -0.95 12.65 2.53
N LEU A 57 0.22 12.79 1.90
CA LEU A 57 0.80 11.75 1.06
C LEU A 57 1.12 10.47 1.87
N PHE A 58 1.62 10.62 3.10
CA PHE A 58 1.86 9.49 3.99
C PHE A 58 0.58 8.81 4.45
N ASP A 59 -0.46 9.58 4.80
CA ASP A 59 -1.76 9.04 5.17
C ASP A 59 -2.35 8.21 4.03
N LYS A 60 -2.31 8.74 2.79
CA LYS A 60 -2.78 8.00 1.62
C LYS A 60 -1.91 6.80 1.24
N SER A 61 -0.63 6.83 1.57
CA SER A 61 0.23 5.65 1.44
C SER A 61 -0.18 4.56 2.43
N ALA A 62 -0.49 4.94 3.68
CA ALA A 62 -0.97 4.01 4.70
C ALA A 62 -2.34 3.40 4.34
N ASP A 63 -3.26 4.20 3.78
CA ASP A 63 -4.57 3.74 3.32
C ASP A 63 -4.45 2.63 2.25
N VAL A 64 -3.55 2.79 1.27
CA VAL A 64 -3.28 1.76 0.24
C VAL A 64 -2.74 0.47 0.86
N ILE A 65 -1.81 0.60 1.82
CA ILE A 65 -1.24 -0.55 2.52
C ILE A 65 -2.34 -1.28 3.30
N GLN A 66 -3.15 -0.56 4.06
CA GLN A 66 -4.26 -1.14 4.85
C GLN A 66 -5.30 -1.81 3.95
N ALA A 67 -5.69 -1.17 2.85
CA ALA A 67 -6.62 -1.75 1.87
C ALA A 67 -6.07 -3.06 1.28
N THR A 68 -4.77 -3.11 1.00
CA THR A 68 -4.10 -4.32 0.50
C THR A 68 -4.09 -5.44 1.56
N VAL A 69 -3.81 -5.10 2.82
CA VAL A 69 -3.86 -6.06 3.94
C VAL A 69 -5.26 -6.60 4.13
N ASN A 70 -6.29 -5.74 4.08
CA ASN A 70 -7.68 -6.15 4.18
C ASN A 70 -8.09 -7.08 3.04
N LEU A 71 -7.66 -6.79 1.80
CA LEU A 71 -7.89 -7.69 0.65
C LEU A 71 -7.24 -9.06 0.87
N LEU A 72 -5.96 -9.09 1.27
CA LEU A 72 -5.25 -10.35 1.53
C LEU A 72 -5.91 -11.15 2.67
N ALA A 73 -6.30 -10.47 3.75
CA ALA A 73 -7.02 -11.09 4.86
C ALA A 73 -8.39 -11.64 4.43
N SER A 74 -9.11 -10.95 3.54
CA SER A 74 -10.39 -11.44 3.00
C SER A 74 -10.25 -12.73 2.19
N MET A 75 -9.06 -13.00 1.65
CA MET A 75 -8.71 -14.24 0.97
C MET A 75 -8.22 -15.34 1.92
N GLY A 76 -8.12 -15.07 3.23
CA GLY A 76 -7.52 -15.97 4.21
C GLY A 76 -6.01 -16.15 4.06
N ALA A 77 -5.31 -15.16 3.47
CA ALA A 77 -3.88 -15.25 3.24
C ALA A 77 -3.08 -15.36 4.54
N LEU A 78 -2.06 -16.21 4.54
CA LEU A 78 -1.15 -16.38 5.66
C LEU A 78 0.15 -15.57 5.47
N ASP A 79 0.77 -15.15 6.56
CA ASP A 79 1.99 -14.33 6.53
C ASP A 79 3.10 -14.91 5.66
N TYR A 80 3.30 -16.23 5.67
CA TYR A 80 4.35 -16.86 4.87
C TYR A 80 4.06 -16.77 3.36
N GLU A 81 2.78 -16.76 2.96
CA GLU A 81 2.35 -16.65 1.56
C GLU A 81 2.57 -15.22 1.04
N VAL A 82 2.19 -14.23 1.86
CA VAL A 82 2.42 -12.80 1.57
C VAL A 82 3.92 -12.51 1.49
N ASN A 83 4.71 -12.99 2.46
CA ASN A 83 6.16 -12.84 2.45
C ASN A 83 6.81 -13.49 1.21
N ALA A 84 6.35 -14.68 0.81
CA ALA A 84 6.81 -15.32 -0.40
C ALA A 84 6.44 -14.50 -1.66
N ALA A 85 5.25 -13.91 -1.71
CA ALA A 85 4.81 -13.05 -2.81
C ALA A 85 5.69 -11.78 -2.93
N ILE A 86 6.05 -11.15 -1.81
CA ILE A 86 6.96 -9.99 -1.77
C ILE A 86 8.36 -10.36 -2.30
N LYS A 87 8.90 -11.51 -1.89
CA LYS A 87 10.19 -12.01 -2.41
C LYS A 87 10.15 -12.20 -3.93
N ARG A 88 9.12 -12.89 -4.44
CA ARG A 88 8.91 -13.05 -5.89
C ARG A 88 8.74 -11.72 -6.62
N CYS A 89 8.09 -10.73 -5.99
CA CYS A 89 7.95 -9.39 -6.55
C CYS A 89 9.32 -8.71 -6.75
N ARG A 90 10.17 -8.77 -5.73
CA ARG A 90 11.54 -8.22 -5.78
C ARG A 90 12.37 -8.89 -6.88
N GLU A 91 12.32 -10.22 -7.00
CA GLU A 91 13.01 -10.98 -8.04
C GLU A 91 12.53 -10.58 -9.45
N ARG A 92 11.22 -10.50 -9.67
CA ARG A 92 10.64 -10.08 -10.96
C ARG A 92 11.08 -8.67 -11.35
N ASN A 93 11.19 -7.76 -10.40
CA ASN A 93 11.57 -6.38 -10.71
C ASN A 93 13.08 -6.21 -10.93
N ARG A 94 13.92 -6.99 -10.22
CA ARG A 94 15.36 -7.07 -10.53
C ARG A 94 15.62 -7.59 -11.94
N ALA A 95 14.83 -8.56 -12.40
CA ALA A 95 14.97 -9.11 -13.76
C ALA A 95 14.48 -8.16 -14.87
N LYS A 96 13.78 -7.07 -14.52
CA LYS A 96 13.20 -6.10 -15.46
C LYS A 96 13.92 -4.74 -15.47
N ASP A 97 15.06 -4.63 -14.77
CA ASP A 97 15.80 -3.37 -14.56
C ASP A 97 14.91 -2.21 -14.06
N ARG A 98 13.81 -2.51 -13.35
CA ARG A 98 12.91 -1.49 -12.77
C ARG A 98 13.44 -0.93 -11.44
N TYR A 99 14.70 -1.22 -11.09
CA TYR A 99 15.43 -0.76 -9.90
C TYR A 99 16.92 -0.72 -10.17
#